data_AF-A0AAX3A6L8-F1
#
_entry.id   AF-A0AAX3A6L8-F1
#
_cell.length_a   1.000
_cell.length_b   1.000
_cell.length_c   1.000
_cell.angle_alpha   90.00
_cell.angle_beta   90.00
_cell.angle_gamma   90.00
#
_symmetry.space_group_name_H-M   'P 1'
#
loop_
_entity.id
_entity.type
_entity.pdbx_description
1 polymer ?
#
loop_
_entity_poly.entity_id
_entity_poly.type
_entity_poly.pdbx_seq_one_letter_code
_entity_poly.pdbx_strand_id
1 'polypeptide(L)'
;MNSALARRGHNPFDFAIESDRNAVGAILGHAVHRTIGETKLMLSAIVAYLDRNDAGPGFYRLAIQLGLLPNTASSDDKLIFWSAQVDAVHNRYARPPRRRQQA
;
A
#
# COMPACT_ATOMS: atom_id res chain seq x y z
N MET A 1 -1.03 -11.21 -5.11
CA MET A 1 -0.23 -11.88 -4.05
C MET A 1 -0.63 -13.35 -3.90
N ASN A 2 -1.88 -13.64 -3.51
CA ASN A 2 -2.36 -15.03 -3.32
C ASN A 2 -2.22 -15.93 -4.55
N SER A 3 -2.50 -15.42 -5.75
CA SER A 3 -2.30 -16.18 -7.01
C SER A 3 -0.84 -16.56 -7.28
N ALA A 4 0.12 -15.79 -6.78
CA ALA A 4 1.55 -16.13 -6.89
C ALA A 4 1.98 -17.17 -5.84
N LEU A 5 1.42 -17.10 -4.63
CA LEU A 5 1.66 -18.08 -3.55
C LEU A 5 1.11 -19.45 -3.92
N ALA A 6 -0.14 -19.51 -4.38
CA ALA A 6 -0.79 -20.75 -4.79
C ALA A 6 -0.02 -21.44 -5.93
N ARG A 7 0.45 -20.67 -6.93
CA ARG A 7 1.29 -21.21 -8.02
C ARG A 7 2.63 -21.79 -7.57
N ARG A 8 3.13 -21.41 -6.39
CA ARG A 8 4.37 -21.92 -5.80
C ARG A 8 4.12 -23.02 -4.76
N GLY A 9 2.87 -23.46 -4.58
CA GLY A 9 2.51 -24.50 -3.61
C GLY A 9 2.46 -24.02 -2.16
N HIS A 10 2.43 -22.71 -1.91
CA HIS A 10 2.25 -22.17 -0.56
C HIS A 10 0.76 -21.93 -0.27
N ASN A 11 0.39 -22.02 1.01
CA ASN A 11 -0.93 -21.62 1.46
C ASN A 11 -1.16 -20.13 1.18
N PRO A 12 -2.24 -19.75 0.48
CA PRO A 12 -2.60 -18.36 0.29
C PRO A 12 -3.05 -17.75 1.62
N PHE A 13 -2.94 -16.43 1.75
CA PHE A 13 -3.46 -15.72 2.92
C PHE A 13 -4.99 -15.71 2.89
N ASP A 14 -5.60 -16.05 4.01
CA ASP A 14 -7.04 -15.89 4.24
C ASP A 14 -7.32 -14.58 4.99
N PHE A 15 -7.91 -13.61 4.30
CA PHE A 15 -8.23 -12.31 4.88
C PHE A 15 -9.38 -12.35 5.90
N ALA A 16 -10.13 -13.46 6.01
CA ALA A 16 -11.07 -13.66 7.12
C ALA A 16 -10.33 -13.91 8.45
N ILE A 17 -9.11 -14.46 8.40
CA ILE A 17 -8.31 -14.79 9.57
C ILE A 17 -7.46 -13.57 9.99
N GLU A 18 -7.54 -13.20 11.26
CA GLU A 18 -6.81 -12.04 11.79
C GLU A 18 -5.29 -12.20 11.71
N SER A 19 -4.76 -13.39 12.00
CA SER A 19 -3.32 -13.66 11.91
C SER A 19 -2.78 -13.45 10.50
N ASP A 20 -3.54 -13.85 9.48
CA ASP A 20 -3.15 -13.73 8.08
C ASP A 20 -3.19 -12.27 7.63
N ARG A 21 -4.22 -11.52 8.03
CA ARG A 21 -4.26 -10.05 7.83
C ARG A 21 -3.06 -9.37 8.47
N ASN A 22 -2.69 -9.77 9.70
CA ASN A 22 -1.54 -9.23 10.41
C ASN A 22 -0.21 -9.59 9.71
N ALA A 23 -0.08 -10.81 9.20
CA ALA A 23 1.09 -11.24 8.45
C ALA A 23 1.26 -10.44 7.15
N VAL A 24 0.18 -10.24 6.38
CA VAL A 24 0.20 -9.38 5.19
C VAL A 24 0.55 -7.94 5.58
N GLY A 25 -0.05 -7.41 6.65
CA GLY A 25 0.28 -6.09 7.18
C GLY A 25 1.75 -5.93 7.55
N ALA A 26 2.38 -6.94 8.15
CA ALA A 26 3.79 -6.95 8.49
C ALA A 26 4.68 -6.92 7.23
N ILE A 27 4.34 -7.70 6.21
CA ILE A 27 5.06 -7.70 4.92
C ILE A 27 4.99 -6.32 4.26
N LEU A 28 3.79 -5.72 4.22
CA LEU A 28 3.57 -4.40 3.64
C LEU A 28 4.30 -3.30 4.43
N GLY A 29 4.23 -3.34 5.76
CA GLY A 29 4.96 -2.40 6.61
C GLY A 29 6.46 -2.51 6.44
N HIS A 30 7.01 -3.72 6.29
CA HIS A 30 8.43 -3.92 6.01
C HIS A 30 8.84 -3.34 4.64
N ALA A 31 7.99 -3.48 3.62
CA ALA A 31 8.22 -2.85 2.33
C ALA A 31 8.25 -1.32 2.46
N VAL A 32 7.29 -0.72 3.18
CA VAL A 32 7.27 0.73 3.44
C VAL A 32 8.53 1.18 4.15
N HIS A 33 8.95 0.52 5.23
CA HIS A 33 10.17 0.91 5.96
C HIS A 33 11.42 0.90 5.07
N ARG A 34 11.49 -0.02 4.10
CA ARG A 34 12.60 -0.08 3.14
C ARG A 34 12.55 1.02 2.08
N THR A 35 11.36 1.52 1.73
CA THR A 35 11.19 2.46 0.60
C THR A 35 10.91 3.90 1.01
N ILE A 36 10.44 4.13 2.24
CA ILE A 36 9.91 5.43 2.66
C ILE A 36 10.97 6.53 2.58
N GLY A 37 12.19 6.25 3.05
CA GLY A 37 13.33 7.17 3.06
C GLY A 37 12.95 8.62 3.38
N GLU A 38 13.51 9.54 2.61
CA GLU A 38 13.14 10.97 2.64
C GLU A 38 11.83 11.26 1.88
N THR A 39 11.41 10.37 0.99
CA THR A 39 10.22 10.59 0.14
C THR A 39 8.90 10.61 0.90
N LYS A 40 8.87 10.00 2.10
CA LYS A 40 7.64 9.83 2.90
C LYS A 40 6.50 9.13 2.13
N LEU A 41 6.85 8.38 1.07
CA LEU A 41 5.90 7.62 0.27
C LEU A 41 5.76 6.21 0.81
N MET A 42 4.53 5.82 1.09
CA MET A 42 4.18 4.49 1.55
C MET A 42 3.81 3.62 0.34
N LEU A 43 4.74 2.78 -0.11
CA LEU A 43 4.51 1.89 -1.27
C LEU A 43 3.27 0.98 -1.09
N SER A 44 2.88 0.70 0.15
CA SER A 44 1.64 -0.04 0.44
C SER A 44 0.36 0.68 0.05
N ALA A 45 0.40 1.99 -0.30
CA ALA A 45 -0.78 2.77 -0.68
C ALA A 45 -1.48 2.23 -1.94
N ILE A 46 -0.75 1.57 -2.84
CA ILE A 46 -1.33 0.95 -4.05
C ILE A 46 -1.99 -0.41 -3.77
N VAL A 47 -1.89 -0.92 -2.54
CA VAL A 47 -2.58 -2.15 -2.11
C VAL A 47 -3.90 -1.75 -1.47
N ALA A 48 -5.00 -1.93 -2.21
CA ALA A 48 -6.34 -1.67 -1.74
C ALA A 48 -7.10 -2.99 -1.52
N TYR A 49 -8.03 -2.98 -0.56
CA TYR A 49 -9.03 -4.04 -0.45
C TYR A 49 -9.93 -4.03 -1.68
N LEU A 50 -10.02 -5.17 -2.38
CA LEU A 50 -10.82 -5.31 -3.61
C LEU A 50 -12.31 -5.04 -3.37
N ASP A 51 -12.79 -5.26 -2.16
CA ASP A 51 -14.19 -5.14 -1.75
C ASP A 51 -14.52 -3.80 -1.09
N ARG A 52 -13.53 -2.97 -0.72
CA ARG A 52 -13.76 -1.77 0.09
C ARG A 52 -13.22 -0.45 -0.46
N ASN A 53 -12.55 -0.44 -1.62
CA ASN A 53 -11.97 0.77 -2.22
C ASN A 53 -11.31 1.69 -1.17
N ASP A 54 -10.55 1.09 -0.26
CA ASP A 54 -9.88 1.74 0.87
C ASP A 54 -8.55 1.01 1.13
N ALA A 55 -7.55 1.76 1.60
CA ALA A 55 -6.22 1.24 1.93
C ALA A 55 -6.23 0.27 3.12
N GLY A 56 -7.26 0.32 3.95
CA GLY A 56 -7.41 -0.49 5.14
C GLY A 56 -6.83 0.14 6.41
N PRO A 57 -7.29 -0.34 7.59
CA PRO A 57 -6.87 0.20 8.88
C PRO A 57 -5.36 0.02 9.15
N GLY A 58 -4.74 -1.02 8.61
CA GLY A 58 -3.31 -1.28 8.76
C GLY A 58 -2.44 -0.19 8.12
N PHE A 59 -2.85 0.34 6.96
CA PHE A 59 -2.18 1.43 6.27
C PHE A 59 -2.21 2.72 7.11
N TYR A 60 -3.40 3.14 7.55
CA TYR A 60 -3.54 4.35 8.34
C TYR A 60 -2.84 4.26 9.70
N ARG A 61 -2.88 3.10 10.35
CA ARG A 61 -2.15 2.87 11.61
C ARG A 61 -0.64 3.07 11.41
N LEU A 62 -0.08 2.53 10.33
CA LEU A 62 1.33 2.70 10.02
C LEU A 62 1.65 4.16 9.66
N ALA A 63 0.80 4.84 8.90
CA ALA A 63 0.96 6.26 8.59
C ALA A 63 1.02 7.14 9.85
N ILE A 64 0.17 6.84 10.85
CA ILE A 64 0.17 7.52 12.15
C ILE A 64 1.48 7.23 12.91
N GLN A 65 1.90 5.96 12.96
CA GLN A 65 3.17 5.58 13.61
C GLN A 65 4.39 6.26 13.00
N LEU A 66 4.35 6.51 11.68
CA LEU A 66 5.41 7.19 10.93
C LEU A 66 5.30 8.73 11.00
N GLY A 67 4.29 9.26 11.69
CA GLY A 67 4.04 10.69 11.81
C GLY A 67 3.56 11.37 10.52
N LEU A 68 3.06 10.59 9.55
CA LEU A 68 2.57 11.09 8.26
C LEU A 68 1.10 11.50 8.29
N LEU A 69 0.34 10.92 9.22
CA LEU A 69 -1.06 11.21 9.42
C LEU A 69 -1.32 11.46 10.92
N PRO A 70 -2.05 12.51 11.30
CA PRO A 70 -2.39 12.73 12.71
C PRO A 70 -3.33 11.62 13.22
N ASN A 71 -3.19 11.24 14.49
CA ASN A 71 -4.08 10.26 15.11
C ASN A 71 -5.53 10.75 15.27
N THR A 72 -5.76 12.05 15.13
CA THR A 72 -7.07 12.71 15.10
C THR A 72 -7.66 12.82 13.70
N ALA A 73 -7.01 12.28 12.68
CA ALA A 73 -7.48 12.36 11.29
C ALA A 73 -8.90 11.78 11.12
N SER A 74 -9.78 12.59 10.53
CA SER A 74 -11.12 12.19 10.13
C SER A 74 -11.09 11.18 8.98
N SER A 75 -12.27 10.65 8.62
CA SER A 75 -12.40 9.79 7.44
C SER A 75 -12.02 10.51 6.15
N ASP A 76 -12.36 11.80 6.04
CA ASP A 76 -12.03 12.61 4.86
C ASP A 76 -10.53 12.89 4.79
N ASP A 77 -9.89 13.20 5.92
CA ASP A 77 -8.43 13.38 6.00
C ASP A 77 -7.69 12.12 5.55
N LYS A 78 -8.19 10.94 5.97
CA LYS A 78 -7.65 9.64 5.57
C LYS A 78 -7.78 9.42 4.06
N LEU A 79 -8.92 9.73 3.48
CA LEU A 79 -9.16 9.59 2.05
C LEU A 79 -8.26 10.53 1.22
N ILE A 80 -8.16 11.79 1.64
CA ILE A 80 -7.28 12.79 1.00
C ILE A 80 -5.83 12.32 1.07
N PHE A 81 -5.37 11.92 2.26
CA PHE A 81 -4.02 11.41 2.47
C PHE A 81 -3.73 10.19 1.59
N TRP A 82 -4.63 9.21 1.57
CA TRP A 82 -4.44 8.00 0.79
C TRP A 82 -4.40 8.30 -0.72
N SER A 83 -5.32 9.12 -1.21
CA SER A 83 -5.37 9.51 -2.63
C SER A 83 -4.06 10.21 -3.06
N ALA A 84 -3.54 11.11 -2.23
CA ALA A 84 -2.26 11.78 -2.48
C ALA A 84 -1.08 10.79 -2.48
N GLN A 85 -1.07 9.81 -1.58
CA GLN A 85 -0.04 8.76 -1.56
C GLN A 85 -0.09 7.88 -2.81
N VAL A 86 -1.29 7.51 -3.29
CA VAL A 86 -1.46 6.72 -4.52
C VAL A 86 -0.91 7.50 -5.71
N ASP A 87 -1.30 8.76 -5.88
CA ASP A 87 -0.81 9.60 -6.98
C ASP A 87 0.72 9.76 -6.94
N ALA A 88 1.27 10.07 -5.77
CA ALA A 88 2.72 10.24 -5.62
C ALA A 88 3.51 8.93 -5.88
N VAL A 89 3.00 7.78 -5.45
CA VAL A 89 3.60 6.47 -5.75
C VAL A 89 3.53 6.19 -7.25
N HIS A 90 2.40 6.48 -7.90
CA HIS A 90 2.29 6.36 -9.36
C HIS A 90 3.28 7.27 -10.08
N ASN A 91 3.35 8.55 -9.72
CA ASN A 91 4.28 9.50 -10.35
C ASN A 91 5.75 9.12 -10.16
N ARG A 92 6.10 8.54 -9.00
CA ARG A 92 7.46 8.10 -8.68
C ARG A 92 7.88 6.84 -9.45
N TYR A 93 6.98 5.87 -9.60
CA TYR A 93 7.32 4.52 -10.08
C TYR A 93 6.71 4.16 -11.43
N ALA A 94 5.84 4.99 -12.01
CA ALA A 94 5.36 4.81 -13.36
C ALA A 94 6.54 4.82 -14.33
N ARG A 95 6.58 3.80 -15.20
CA ARG A 95 7.56 3.77 -16.29
C ARG A 95 7.23 4.91 -17.26
N PRO A 96 8.24 5.66 -17.74
CA PRO A 96 8.01 6.62 -18.82
C PRO A 96 7.34 5.90 -20.01
N PRO A 97 6.38 6.53 -20.69
CA PRO A 97 5.81 5.95 -21.90
C PRO A 97 6.95 5.68 -22.87
N ARG A 98 7.06 4.43 -23.36
CA ARG A 98 8.04 4.07 -24.39
C ARG A 98 7.80 5.03 -25.55
N ARG A 99 8.72 5.97 -25.77
CA ARG A 99 8.74 6.83 -26.95
C ARG A 99 8.77 5.89 -28.13
N ARG A 100 7.63 5.69 -28.80
CA ARG A 100 7.58 5.10 -30.14
C ARG A 100 8.46 6.02 -30.98
N GLN A 101 9.69 5.60 -31.23
CA GLN A 101 10.50 6.19 -32.28
C GLN A 101 9.74 5.89 -33.56
N GLN A 102 9.04 6.90 -34.08
CA GLN A 102 8.54 6.86 -35.44
C GLN A 102 9.77 6.99 -36.34
N ALA A 103 10.00 5.95 -37.12
CA ALA A 103 10.94 5.93 -38.24
C ALA A 103 10.33 6.68 -39.43
#